data_AF-A0A953GLU2-F1
#
_entry.id   AF-A0A953GLU2-F1
#
_cell.length_a   1.000
_cell.length_b   1.000
_cell.length_c   1.000
_cell.angle_alpha   90.00
_cell.angle_beta   90.00
_cell.angle_gamma   90.00
#
_symmetry.space_group_name_H-M   'P 1'
#
loop_
_entity.id
_entity.type
_entity.pdbx_description
1 polymer ?
#
loop_
_entity_poly.entity_id
_entity_poly.type
_entity_poly.pdbx_seq_one_letter_code
_entity_poly.pdbx_strand_id
1 'polypeptide(L)'
;MDSSEKAKLIERVEQAIDTIRPYLEQDGGDITVEDIGEDFMLKVRLHGACSSCSMSMMTLQAGVAEAVRHAVPEISGVVAVNMPLAEA
;
A
#
# COMPACT_ATOMS: atom_id res chain seq x y z
N MET A 1 2.67 4.43 20.55
CA MET A 1 3.43 5.38 19.71
C MET A 1 2.74 6.74 19.73
N ASP A 2 3.50 7.83 19.67
CA ASP A 2 2.96 9.19 19.58
C ASP A 2 2.25 9.40 18.23
N SER A 3 0.98 9.86 18.27
CA SER A 3 0.16 10.13 17.07
C SER A 3 0.82 11.11 16.08
N SER A 4 1.81 11.87 16.52
CA SER A 4 2.55 12.85 15.71
C SER A 4 3.54 12.21 14.71
N GLU A 5 4.19 11.10 15.06
CA GLU A 5 5.14 10.44 14.14
C GLU A 5 4.40 9.71 13.02
N LYS A 6 3.29 9.07 13.37
CA LYS A 6 2.43 8.37 12.42
C LYS A 6 1.90 9.30 11.33
N ALA A 7 1.50 10.52 11.71
CA ALA A 7 1.03 11.52 10.75
C ALA A 7 2.10 11.88 9.71
N LYS A 8 3.36 12.04 10.12
CA LYS A 8 4.48 12.31 9.19
C LYS A 8 4.74 11.15 8.25
N LEU A 9 4.65 9.92 8.75
CA LEU A 9 4.80 8.72 7.92
C LEU A 9 3.67 8.61 6.90
N ILE A 10 2.42 8.83 7.31
CA ILE A 10 1.25 8.84 6.42
C ILE A 10 1.46 9.87 5.32
N GLU A 11 1.83 11.10 5.65
CA GLU A 11 2.04 12.17 4.66
C GLU A 11 3.12 11.80 3.63
N ARG A 12 4.24 11.21 4.07
CA ARG A 12 5.31 10.74 3.18
C ARG A 12 4.87 9.57 2.30
N VAL A 13 4.12 8.63 2.87
CA VAL A 13 3.59 7.50 2.12
C VAL A 13 2.57 7.98 1.10
N GLU A 14 1.68 8.90 1.45
CA GLU A 14 0.72 9.51 0.53
C GLU A 14 1.45 10.19 -0.62
N GLN A 15 2.51 10.96 -0.35
CA GLN A 15 3.33 11.56 -1.42
C GLN A 15 3.95 10.50 -2.34
N ALA A 16 4.47 9.40 -1.78
CA ALA A 16 5.02 8.31 -2.57
C ALA A 16 3.94 7.64 -3.44
N ILE A 17 2.77 7.36 -2.86
CA ILE A 17 1.64 6.76 -3.57
C ILE A 17 1.12 7.71 -4.66
N ASP A 18 1.07 9.01 -4.42
CA ASP A 18 0.62 10.01 -5.39
C ASP A 18 1.46 9.97 -6.68
N THR A 19 2.77 9.70 -6.57
CA THR A 19 3.65 9.55 -7.74
C THR A 19 3.39 8.29 -8.56
N ILE A 20 2.92 7.21 -7.94
CA ILE A 20 2.61 5.93 -8.61
C ILE A 20 1.11 5.79 -8.95
N ARG A 21 0.24 6.62 -8.37
CA ARG A 21 -1.20 6.67 -8.61
C ARG A 21 -1.58 6.68 -10.09
N PRO A 22 -1.00 7.54 -10.95
CA PRO A 22 -1.34 7.52 -12.38
C PRO A 22 -0.99 6.18 -13.05
N TYR A 23 0.07 5.50 -12.62
CA TYR A 23 0.41 4.17 -13.13
C TYR A 23 -0.58 3.11 -12.66
N LEU A 24 -0.99 3.17 -11.39
CA LEU A 24 -1.99 2.27 -10.81
C LEU A 24 -3.35 2.45 -11.50
N GLU A 25 -3.76 3.69 -11.73
CA GLU A 25 -5.01 4.03 -12.43
C GLU A 25 -4.98 3.57 -13.90
N GLN A 26 -3.82 3.65 -14.56
CA GLN A 26 -3.64 3.08 -15.91
C GLN A 26 -3.84 1.56 -15.94
N ASP A 27 -3.42 0.84 -14.90
CA ASP A 27 -3.67 -0.58 -14.70
C ASP A 27 -5.11 -0.88 -14.21
N GLY A 28 -5.94 0.15 -14.03
CA GLY A 28 -7.32 0.00 -13.54
C GLY A 28 -7.41 -0.31 -12.05
N GLY A 29 -6.37 0.03 -11.29
CA GLY A 29 -6.28 -0.05 -9.84
C GLY A 29 -6.18 1.32 -9.17
N ASP A 30 -6.36 1.39 -7.86
CA ASP A 30 -6.05 2.54 -7.03
C ASP A 30 -5.64 2.05 -5.63
N ILE A 31 -4.93 2.87 -4.85
CA ILE A 31 -4.42 2.50 -3.53
C ILE A 31 -4.63 3.66 -2.58
N THR A 32 -5.19 3.37 -1.42
CA THR A 32 -5.45 4.37 -0.37
C THR A 32 -4.78 3.94 0.93
N VAL A 33 -4.13 4.88 1.62
CA VAL A 33 -3.58 4.64 2.96
C VAL A 33 -4.73 4.68 3.97
N GLU A 34 -4.90 3.60 4.73
CA GLU A 34 -5.89 3.55 5.81
C GLU A 34 -5.23 3.92 7.14
N ASP A 35 -4.10 3.28 7.45
CA ASP A 35 -3.48 3.38 8.77
C ASP A 35 -2.03 2.88 8.77
N ILE A 36 -1.26 3.19 9.79
CA ILE A 36 0.07 2.60 10.04
C ILE A 36 0.05 1.95 11.42
N GLY A 37 0.28 0.64 11.45
CA GLY A 37 0.35 -0.16 12.66
C GLY A 37 1.59 0.14 13.50
N GLU A 38 1.59 -0.37 14.74
CA GLU A 38 2.66 -0.10 15.69
C GLU A 38 4.01 -0.73 15.30
N ASP A 39 3.99 -1.73 14.41
CA ASP A 39 5.18 -2.38 13.86
C ASP A 39 5.72 -1.66 12.61
N PHE A 40 5.32 -0.41 12.38
CA PHE A 40 5.56 0.31 11.10
C PHE A 40 4.99 -0.44 9.89
N MET A 41 3.92 -1.21 10.10
CA MET A 41 3.17 -1.86 9.02
C MET A 41 2.13 -0.89 8.45
N LEU A 42 2.32 -0.47 7.20
CA LEU A 42 1.37 0.34 6.47
C LEU A 42 0.16 -0.52 6.06
N LYS A 43 -1.02 -0.11 6.52
CA LYS A 43 -2.30 -0.66 6.08
C LYS A 43 -2.81 0.18 4.92
N VAL A 44 -2.97 -0.46 3.78
CA VAL A 44 -3.55 0.15 2.57
C VAL A 44 -4.82 -0.57 2.19
N ARG A 45 -5.68 0.13 1.46
CA ARG A 45 -6.82 -0.42 0.77
C ARG A 45 -6.57 -0.35 -0.72
N LEU A 46 -6.58 -1.51 -1.37
CA LEU A 46 -6.48 -1.60 -2.82
C LEU A 46 -7.87 -1.45 -3.43
N HIS A 47 -8.01 -0.57 -4.41
CA HIS A 47 -9.23 -0.30 -5.17
C HIS A 47 -9.03 -0.78 -6.63
N GLY A 48 -10.11 -1.16 -7.32
CA GLY A 48 -10.08 -1.42 -8.77
C GLY A 48 -10.23 -2.87 -9.25
N ALA A 49 -10.03 -3.04 -10.56
CA ALA A 49 -10.41 -4.23 -11.35
C ALA A 49 -9.55 -5.48 -11.12
N CYS A 50 -8.40 -5.32 -10.47
CA CYS A 50 -7.51 -6.45 -10.14
C CYS A 50 -8.12 -7.40 -9.08
N SER A 51 -9.24 -7.02 -8.46
CA SER A 51 -10.04 -7.85 -7.55
C SER A 51 -10.58 -9.14 -8.18
N SER A 52 -10.60 -9.24 -9.52
CA SER A 52 -11.06 -10.44 -10.23
C SER A 52 -9.93 -11.40 -10.68
N CYS A 53 -8.65 -11.03 -10.52
CA CYS A 53 -7.52 -11.84 -11.02
C CYS A 53 -6.51 -12.10 -9.90
N SER A 54 -6.77 -13.15 -9.11
CA SER A 54 -6.08 -13.49 -7.86
C SER A 54 -4.54 -13.60 -7.96
N MET A 55 -4.00 -13.90 -9.15
CA MET A 55 -2.55 -13.99 -9.37
C MET A 55 -1.86 -12.63 -9.50
N SER A 56 -2.48 -11.65 -10.15
CA SER A 56 -1.83 -10.37 -10.45
C SER A 56 -1.81 -9.43 -9.25
N MET A 57 -2.73 -9.62 -8.29
CA MET A 57 -2.79 -8.81 -7.08
C MET A 57 -1.60 -9.02 -6.14
N MET A 58 -1.09 -10.26 -5.99
CA MET A 58 0.08 -10.52 -5.13
C MET A 58 1.33 -9.81 -5.67
N THR A 59 1.57 -9.86 -6.98
CA THR A 59 2.69 -9.18 -7.64
C THR A 59 2.54 -7.66 -7.59
N LEU A 60 1.32 -7.15 -7.74
CA LEU A 60 1.04 -5.72 -7.65
C LEU A 60 1.26 -5.20 -6.22
N GLN A 61 0.76 -5.90 -5.21
CA GLN A 61 1.02 -5.56 -3.80
C GLN A 61 2.52 -5.57 -3.50
N ALA A 62 3.25 -6.59 -3.97
CA ALA A 62 4.70 -6.65 -3.78
C ALA A 62 5.41 -5.46 -4.44
N GLY A 63 5.05 -5.10 -5.68
CA GLY A 63 5.62 -3.95 -6.38
C GLY A 63 5.33 -2.62 -5.69
N VAL A 64 4.11 -2.44 -5.19
CA VAL A 64 3.75 -1.24 -4.41
C VAL A 64 4.47 -1.20 -3.07
N ALA A 65 4.56 -2.34 -2.38
CA ALA A 65 5.28 -2.43 -1.12
C ALA A 65 6.76 -2.09 -1.30
N GLU A 66 7.37 -2.53 -2.40
CA GLU A 66 8.75 -2.21 -2.76
C GLU A 66 8.91 -0.72 -3.09
N ALA A 67 8.02 -0.15 -3.91
CA ALA A 67 8.03 1.28 -4.24
C ALA A 67 7.87 2.17 -2.99
N VAL A 68 6.94 1.82 -2.11
CA VAL A 68 6.71 2.52 -0.84
C VAL A 68 7.92 2.37 0.08
N ARG A 69 8.52 1.18 0.20
CA ARG A 69 9.77 1.00 0.98
C ARG A 69 10.93 1.81 0.42
N HIS A 70 11.00 1.96 -0.90
CA HIS A 70 12.05 2.74 -1.55
C HIS A 70 11.91 4.25 -1.26
N ALA A 71 10.67 4.75 -1.15
CA ALA A 71 10.39 6.14 -0.79
C ALA A 71 10.42 6.39 0.74
N VAL A 72 9.94 5.41 1.51
CA VAL A 72 9.79 5.45 2.97
C VAL A 72 10.34 4.16 3.58
N PRO A 73 11.67 4.07 3.79
CA PRO A 73 12.31 2.86 4.32
C PRO A 73 11.97 2.56 5.78
N GLU A 74 11.32 3.50 6.48
CA GLU A 74 10.79 3.31 7.83
C GLU A 74 9.61 2.33 7.87
N ILE A 75 8.91 2.13 6.74
CA ILE A 75 7.81 1.18 6.64
C ILE A 75 8.38 -0.25 6.57
N SER A 76 8.04 -1.05 7.58
CA SER A 76 8.48 -2.45 7.70
C SER A 76 7.73 -3.36 6.71
N GLY A 77 6.50 -3.01 6.34
CA GLY A 77 5.73 -3.76 5.35
C GLY A 77 4.44 -3.08 4.98
N VAL A 78 3.83 -3.54 3.88
CA VAL A 78 2.54 -3.05 3.39
C VAL A 78 1.53 -4.20 3.39
N VAL A 79 0.40 -3.99 4.04
CA VAL A 79 -0.68 -4.96 4.19
C VAL A 79 -1.96 -4.39 3.58
N ALA A 80 -2.56 -5.13 2.65
CA ALA A 80 -3.85 -4.80 2.07
C ALA A 80 -4.99 -5.27 3.00
N VAL A 81 -5.83 -4.35 3.46
CA VAL A 81 -6.94 -4.68 4.39
C VAL A 81 -8.13 -5.36 3.73
N ASN A 82 -8.24 -5.32 2.40
CA ASN A 82 -9.33 -5.96 1.66
C ASN A 82 -8.92 -7.27 0.96
N MET A 83 -7.70 -7.76 1.19
CA MET A 83 -7.24 -8.99 0.57
C MET A 83 -7.70 -10.17 1.42
N PRO A 84 -8.53 -11.10 0.90
CA PRO A 84 -8.59 -12.43 1.49
C PRO A 84 -7.21 -13.06 1.24
N LEU A 85 -6.52 -13.41 2.32
CA LEU A 85 -5.34 -14.28 2.25
C LEU A 85 -5.76 -15.51 1.44
N ALA A 86 -5.38 -15.55 0.16
CA ALA A 86 -5.65 -16.68 -0.70
C ALA A 86 -4.73 -17.80 -0.23
N GLU A 87 -5.30 -18.64 0.64
CA GLU A 87 -4.88 -20.00 0.89
C GLU A 87 -4.53 -20.66 -0.45
N ALA A 88 -3.28 -21.07 -0.61
CA ALA A 88 -2.80 -21.91 -1.71
C ALA A 88 -1.81 -22.92 -1.14
#